data_AF-A0A1G0ICF5-F1
#
_entry.id   AF-A0A1G0ICF5-F1
#
_cell.length_a   1.000
_cell.length_b   1.000
_cell.length_c   1.000
_cell.angle_alpha   90.00
_cell.angle_beta   90.00
_cell.angle_gamma   90.00
#
_symmetry.space_group_name_H-M   'P 1'
#
loop_
_entity.id
_entity.type
_entity.pdbx_description
1 polymer ?
#
loop_
_entity_poly.entity_id
_entity_poly.type
_entity_poly.pdbx_seq_one_letter_code
_entity_poly.pdbx_strand_id
1 'polypeptide(L)'
;MARIPLAMILGLAALAAGCSTNGSDGADAGFDAASVQGSQWELVSLGGTPVIESGNKPTITFPEPGRIAGFASCNRYSGSAQVTPDGKLVLSAPNAIAVTRMACAEAALNEQETRFLQLLGGAGQMRLEGDRLSILTGERADALVFQRKP
;
A
#
# COMPACT_ATOMS: atom_id res chain seq x y z
N MET A 1 -10.04 -46.34 -65.44
CA MET A 1 -9.36 -47.63 -65.20
C MET A 1 -7.88 -47.36 -64.94
N ALA A 2 -7.37 -47.84 -63.80
CA ALA A 2 -5.95 -48.10 -63.45
C ALA A 2 -5.00 -46.89 -63.37
N ARG A 3 -4.11 -46.72 -62.38
CA ARG A 3 -3.66 -47.48 -61.19
C ARG A 3 -2.89 -46.49 -60.28
N ILE A 4 -3.04 -46.64 -58.96
CA ILE A 4 -2.30 -45.93 -57.90
C ILE A 4 -0.98 -46.67 -57.64
N PRO A 5 0.16 -45.99 -57.37
CA PRO A 5 1.22 -46.57 -56.58
C PRO A 5 1.25 -45.96 -55.18
N LEU A 6 1.10 -46.84 -54.20
CA LEU A 6 1.36 -46.67 -52.79
C LEU A 6 2.88 -46.72 -52.57
N ALA A 7 3.47 -45.67 -52.01
CA ALA A 7 4.81 -45.74 -51.42
C ALA A 7 4.75 -45.15 -50.00
N MET A 8 4.87 -46.04 -49.02
CA MET A 8 5.06 -45.73 -47.61
C MET A 8 6.35 -44.94 -47.41
N ILE A 9 6.31 -43.86 -46.65
CA ILE A 9 7.45 -43.44 -45.84
C ILE A 9 6.96 -43.20 -44.41
N LEU A 10 7.54 -43.99 -43.52
CA LEU A 10 7.45 -43.97 -42.08
C LEU A 10 8.41 -42.88 -41.54
N GLY A 11 7.97 -42.02 -40.62
CA GLY A 11 8.83 -41.07 -39.91
C GLY A 11 8.02 -40.28 -38.87
N LEU A 12 7.84 -40.83 -37.66
CA LEU A 12 8.63 -40.62 -36.45
C LEU A 12 8.41 -39.25 -35.76
N ALA A 13 7.56 -39.30 -34.73
CA ALA A 13 7.49 -38.55 -33.47
C ALA A 13 7.84 -37.04 -33.42
N ALA A 14 6.88 -36.24 -32.96
CA ALA A 14 7.14 -35.05 -32.15
C ALA A 14 6.29 -35.10 -30.86
N LEU A 15 6.99 -35.11 -29.72
CA LEU A 15 6.46 -35.10 -28.36
C LEU A 15 5.96 -33.69 -27.96
N ALA A 16 4.83 -33.70 -27.24
CA ALA A 16 4.35 -32.80 -26.20
C ALA A 16 4.90 -31.35 -26.08
N ALA A 17 3.97 -30.40 -26.06
CA ALA A 17 3.94 -29.35 -25.03
C ALA A 17 2.49 -28.82 -24.91
N GLY A 18 1.72 -29.38 -23.98
CA GLY A 18 0.52 -28.74 -23.49
C GLY A 18 0.91 -27.61 -22.55
N CYS A 19 0.71 -26.36 -22.98
CA CYS A 19 0.64 -25.23 -22.07
C CYS A 19 -0.84 -24.90 -21.89
N SER A 20 -1.48 -25.56 -20.93
CA SER A 20 -2.56 -24.89 -20.21
C SER A 20 -1.92 -23.70 -19.49
N THR A 21 -1.92 -22.54 -20.13
CA THR A 21 -1.83 -21.31 -19.36
C THR A 21 -3.18 -21.16 -18.68
N ASN A 22 -3.30 -21.78 -17.50
CA ASN A 22 -4.04 -21.17 -16.41
C ASN A 22 -3.29 -19.88 -16.10
N GLY A 23 -3.48 -18.88 -16.97
CA GLY A 23 -3.19 -17.50 -16.65
C GLY A 23 -4.18 -17.20 -15.56
N SER A 24 -3.71 -17.33 -14.34
CA SER A 24 -4.35 -16.81 -13.14
C SER A 24 -4.86 -15.43 -13.51
N ASP A 25 -6.17 -15.32 -13.67
CA ASP A 25 -6.85 -14.06 -13.55
C ASP A 25 -6.21 -13.36 -12.35
N GLY A 26 -5.75 -12.13 -12.56
CA GLY A 26 -5.41 -11.21 -11.48
C GLY A 26 -6.69 -10.86 -10.72
N ALA A 27 -7.34 -11.87 -10.16
CA ALA A 27 -8.36 -11.76 -9.16
C ALA A 27 -7.67 -11.09 -7.99
N ASP A 28 -8.05 -9.84 -7.78
CA ASP A 28 -7.96 -9.09 -6.53
C ASP A 28 -7.22 -9.90 -5.46
N ALA A 29 -5.91 -9.65 -5.30
CA ALA A 29 -5.28 -9.88 -4.02
C ALA A 29 -5.96 -8.87 -3.07
N GLY A 30 -7.15 -9.26 -2.61
CA GLY A 30 -8.00 -8.45 -1.78
C GLY A 30 -7.18 -7.97 -0.60
N PHE A 31 -7.31 -6.68 -0.30
CA PHE A 31 -6.64 -6.13 0.87
C PHE A 31 -7.16 -6.87 2.11
N ASP A 32 -6.29 -7.58 2.82
CA ASP A 32 -6.64 -8.17 4.11
C ASP A 32 -6.43 -7.14 5.22
N ALA A 33 -7.52 -6.68 5.82
CA ALA A 33 -7.48 -5.74 6.94
C ALA A 33 -6.64 -6.23 8.12
N ALA A 34 -6.52 -7.55 8.32
CA ALA A 34 -5.70 -8.12 9.38
C ALA A 34 -4.19 -7.93 9.13
N SER A 35 -3.76 -7.82 7.88
CA SER A 35 -2.33 -7.73 7.49
C SER A 35 -1.61 -6.46 7.94
N VAL A 36 -2.39 -5.41 8.28
CA VAL A 36 -1.86 -4.15 8.82
C VAL A 36 -2.00 -4.06 10.34
N GLN A 37 -2.80 -4.91 10.98
CA GLN A 37 -2.97 -4.85 12.44
C GLN A 37 -1.69 -5.24 13.17
N GLY A 38 -1.39 -4.55 14.27
CA GLY A 38 -0.18 -4.75 15.08
C GLY A 38 1.12 -4.34 14.38
N SER A 39 1.06 -3.72 13.20
CA SER A 39 2.25 -3.36 12.42
C SER A 39 2.59 -1.87 12.47
N GLN A 40 3.84 -1.56 12.12
CA GLN A 40 4.36 -0.20 12.00
C GLN A 40 4.92 0.05 10.61
N TRP A 41 4.69 1.26 10.10
CA TRP A 41 5.03 1.68 8.76
C TRP A 41 5.72 3.05 8.80
N GLU A 42 6.82 3.19 8.09
CA GLU A 42 7.60 4.43 7.99
C GLU A 42 7.38 5.08 6.63
N LEU A 43 7.08 6.38 6.61
CA LEU A 43 6.79 7.10 5.38
C LEU A 43 8.06 7.24 4.53
N VAL A 44 7.94 6.94 3.24
CA VAL A 44 9.02 7.07 2.24
C VAL A 44 8.68 8.05 1.13
N SER A 45 7.40 8.35 0.91
CA SER A 45 6.97 9.42 0.00
C SER A 45 5.73 10.14 0.51
N LEU A 46 5.75 11.48 0.40
CA LEU A 46 4.69 12.38 0.83
C LEU A 46 4.17 13.20 -0.36
N GLY A 47 3.08 12.74 -0.96
CA GLY A 47 2.46 13.36 -2.13
C GLY A 47 3.38 13.38 -3.35
N GLY A 48 4.18 12.32 -3.53
CA GLY A 48 5.16 12.20 -4.63
C GLY A 48 6.51 12.87 -4.35
N THR A 49 6.69 13.51 -3.20
CA THR A 49 7.97 14.10 -2.78
C THR A 49 8.68 13.15 -1.80
N PRO A 50 10.02 13.00 -1.86
CA PRO A 50 10.79 12.30 -0.83
C PRO A 50 10.60 12.92 0.56
N VAL A 51 10.68 12.09 1.60
CA VAL A 51 10.60 12.52 3.01
C VAL A 51 11.94 13.13 3.44
N ILE A 52 11.90 14.15 4.29
CA ILE A 52 13.08 14.73 4.93
C ILE A 52 13.64 13.74 5.94
N GLU A 53 14.91 13.42 5.78
CA GLU A 53 15.63 12.41 6.57
C GLU A 53 16.26 12.97 7.84
N SER A 54 16.49 14.29 7.93
CA SER A 54 17.04 14.97 9.10
C SER A 54 16.00 15.08 10.22
N GLY A 55 15.67 13.96 10.87
CA GLY A 55 14.75 13.93 11.99
C GLY A 55 13.93 12.64 12.08
N ASN A 56 12.85 12.68 12.85
CA ASN A 56 11.90 11.58 12.89
C ASN A 56 11.06 11.60 11.62
N LYS A 57 11.10 10.49 10.88
CA LYS A 57 10.18 10.28 9.76
C LYS A 57 8.76 10.10 10.26
N PRO A 58 7.76 10.57 9.50
CA PRO A 58 6.38 10.24 9.81
C PRO A 58 6.17 8.72 9.76
N THR A 59 5.34 8.20 10.66
CA THR A 59 5.00 6.79 10.73
C THR A 59 3.50 6.61 10.92
N ILE A 60 2.97 5.46 10.51
CA ILE A 60 1.63 5.00 10.89
C ILE A 60 1.73 3.61 11.52
N THR A 61 1.01 3.42 12.62
CA THR A 61 0.84 2.14 13.30
C THR A 61 -0.65 1.84 13.45
N PHE A 62 -0.98 0.55 13.44
CA PHE A 62 -2.33 0.05 13.73
C PHE A 62 -2.26 -0.78 15.01
N PRO A 63 -2.16 -0.12 16.19
CA PRO A 63 -1.86 -0.82 17.43
C PRO A 63 -2.97 -1.80 17.86
N GLU A 64 -4.21 -1.46 17.53
CA GLU A 64 -5.41 -2.26 17.82
C GLU A 64 -6.52 -1.89 16.83
N PRO A 65 -7.55 -2.73 16.67
CA PRO A 65 -8.69 -2.41 15.81
C PRO A 65 -9.33 -1.07 16.18
N GLY A 66 -9.66 -0.25 15.17
CA GLY A 66 -10.28 1.05 15.39
C GLY A 66 -9.32 2.19 15.74
N ARG A 67 -8.01 1.95 15.75
CA ARG A 67 -7.02 2.95 16.16
C ARG A 67 -5.82 3.04 15.22
N ILE A 68 -5.36 4.26 15.01
CA ILE A 68 -4.06 4.56 14.39
C ILE A 68 -3.22 5.44 15.32
N ALA A 69 -1.90 5.32 15.23
CA ALA A 69 -0.97 6.20 15.93
C ALA A 69 0.34 6.34 15.17
N GLY A 70 1.20 7.26 15.60
CA GLY A 70 2.53 7.37 15.02
C GLY A 70 3.21 8.70 15.30
N PHE A 71 4.29 8.94 14.57
CA PHE A 71 4.91 10.25 14.46
C PHE A 71 4.40 10.94 13.21
N ALA A 72 4.10 12.22 13.31
CA ALA A 72 3.78 13.07 12.16
C ALA A 72 5.03 13.82 11.67
N SER A 73 6.03 13.98 12.53
CA SER A 73 7.40 14.48 12.30
C SER A 73 7.99 14.65 13.71
N CYS A 74 8.12 15.88 14.21
CA CYS A 74 8.45 16.13 15.60
C CYS A 74 7.31 15.74 16.56
N ASN A 75 6.04 15.88 16.15
CA ASN A 75 4.90 15.52 16.98
C ASN A 75 4.48 14.06 16.86
N ARG A 76 3.91 13.57 17.96
CA ARG A 76 3.17 12.31 17.99
C ARG A 76 1.70 12.59 17.68
N TYR A 77 1.05 11.64 17.04
CA TYR A 77 -0.39 11.67 16.84
C TYR A 77 -1.03 10.34 17.21
N SER A 78 -2.33 10.40 17.47
CA SER A 78 -3.20 9.23 17.55
C SER A 78 -4.58 9.58 17.03
N GLY A 79 -5.29 8.60 16.48
CA GLY A 79 -6.67 8.81 16.10
C GLY A 79 -7.51 7.55 16.02
N SER A 80 -8.82 7.75 16.01
CA SER A 80 -9.79 6.69 15.77
C SER A 80 -10.02 6.51 14.27
N ALA A 81 -9.79 5.31 13.78
CA ALA A 81 -9.90 4.99 12.36
C ALA A 81 -10.20 3.51 12.17
N GLN A 82 -11.02 3.18 11.17
CA GLN A 82 -11.32 1.82 10.79
C GLN A 82 -10.67 1.49 9.45
N VAL A 83 -10.27 0.23 9.31
CA VAL A 83 -9.88 -0.35 8.03
C VAL A 83 -11.02 -1.23 7.58
N THR A 84 -11.66 -0.88 6.47
CA THR A 84 -12.79 -1.63 5.94
C THR A 84 -12.33 -2.95 5.31
N PRO A 85 -13.22 -3.93 5.11
CA PRO A 85 -12.87 -5.20 4.46
C PRO A 85 -12.33 -5.05 3.03
N ASP A 86 -12.72 -3.98 2.32
CA ASP A 86 -12.21 -3.60 0.99
C ASP A 86 -10.93 -2.76 1.05
N GLY A 87 -10.34 -2.57 2.24
CA GLY A 87 -9.04 -1.94 2.41
C GLY A 87 -9.02 -0.42 2.44
N LYS A 88 -10.14 0.22 2.75
CA LYS A 88 -10.20 1.68 2.93
C LYS A 88 -9.86 2.05 4.36
N LEU A 89 -8.95 3.01 4.55
CA LEU A 89 -8.74 3.67 5.84
C LEU A 89 -9.77 4.78 5.99
N VAL A 90 -10.59 4.71 7.04
CA VAL A 90 -11.66 5.66 7.31
C VAL A 90 -11.50 6.23 8.71
N LEU A 91 -11.25 7.53 8.82
CA LEU A 91 -11.25 8.23 10.10
C LEU A 91 -12.66 8.27 10.68
N SER A 92 -12.81 8.02 11.98
CA SER A 92 -14.12 7.92 12.61
C SER A 92 -14.87 9.26 12.70
N ALA A 93 -14.16 10.39 12.57
CA ALA A 93 -14.69 11.75 12.57
C ALA A 93 -13.70 12.72 11.91
N PRO A 94 -14.12 13.92 11.46
CA PRO A 94 -13.23 14.92 10.88
C PRO A 94 -12.08 15.37 11.81
N ASN A 95 -12.28 15.29 13.11
CA ASN A 95 -11.32 15.63 14.17
C ASN A 95 -10.84 14.40 14.94
N ALA A 96 -10.88 13.21 14.33
CA ALA A 96 -10.48 11.97 14.97
C ALA A 96 -8.98 11.90 15.30
N ILE A 97 -8.15 12.78 14.72
CA ILE A 97 -6.70 12.83 14.95
C ILE A 97 -6.38 13.90 16.00
N ALA A 98 -5.74 13.47 17.08
CA ALA A 98 -5.12 14.32 18.09
C ALA A 98 -3.59 14.32 17.90
N VAL A 99 -2.97 15.48 18.12
CA VAL A 99 -1.54 15.70 17.88
C VAL A 99 -0.94 16.47 19.08
N THR A 100 0.28 16.14 19.47
CA THR A 100 1.04 16.95 20.45
C THR A 100 1.40 18.32 19.87
N ARG A 101 1.91 19.25 20.69
CA ARG A 101 2.24 20.63 20.27
C ARG A 101 3.69 21.00 20.55
N MET A 102 4.61 20.20 20.05
CA MET A 102 6.04 20.54 19.99
C MET A 102 6.32 21.29 18.69
N ALA A 103 7.19 22.30 18.75
CA ALA A 103 7.71 22.93 17.54
C ALA A 103 8.88 22.09 17.01
N CYS A 104 8.92 21.81 15.70
CA CYS A 104 10.09 21.18 15.11
C CYS A 104 11.24 22.21 15.06
N ALA A 105 12.48 21.74 15.17
CA ALA A 105 13.67 22.60 15.12
C ALA A 105 13.85 23.30 13.76
N GLU A 106 13.44 22.64 12.68
CA GLU A 106 13.52 23.15 11.31
C GLU A 106 12.13 23.45 10.76
N ALA A 107 11.99 24.56 10.03
CA ALA A 107 10.73 24.94 9.39
C ALA A 107 10.24 23.88 8.38
N ALA A 108 11.16 23.27 7.64
CA ALA A 108 10.84 22.22 6.67
C ALA A 108 10.22 20.97 7.33
N LEU A 109 10.62 20.64 8.56
CA LEU A 109 10.02 19.54 9.33
C LEU A 109 8.61 19.85 9.82
N ASN A 110 8.32 21.11 10.16
CA ASN A 110 6.96 21.56 10.49
C ASN A 110 6.04 21.51 9.26
N GLU A 111 6.55 21.88 8.08
CA GLU A 111 5.80 21.78 6.83
C GLU A 111 5.52 20.31 6.46
N GLN A 112 6.52 19.43 6.58
CA GLN A 112 6.35 17.99 6.40
C GLN A 112 5.27 17.43 7.32
N GLU A 113 5.28 17.81 8.60
CA GLU A 113 4.26 17.40 9.57
C GLU A 113 2.85 17.82 9.14
N THR A 114 2.71 19.10 8.77
CA THR A 114 1.43 19.68 8.35
C THR A 114 0.88 18.97 7.12
N ARG A 115 1.74 18.74 6.12
CA ARG A 115 1.36 18.05 4.88
C ARG A 115 1.00 16.59 5.13
N PHE A 116 1.75 15.90 5.98
CA PHE A 116 1.45 14.52 6.37
C PHE A 116 0.08 14.41 7.05
N LEU A 117 -0.19 15.24 8.05
CA LEU A 117 -1.48 15.23 8.76
C LEU A 117 -2.65 15.61 7.85
N GLN A 118 -2.44 16.56 6.93
CA GLN A 118 -3.45 16.93 5.94
C GLN A 118 -3.82 15.76 5.02
N LEU A 119 -2.82 15.06 4.47
CA LEU A 119 -3.05 13.93 3.58
C LEU A 119 -3.64 12.72 4.33
N LEU A 120 -3.19 12.47 5.55
CA LEU A 120 -3.76 11.44 6.43
C LEU A 120 -5.21 11.76 6.80
N GLY A 121 -5.54 13.03 6.99
CA GLY A 121 -6.92 13.50 7.21
C GLY A 121 -7.87 13.17 6.06
N GLY A 122 -7.36 13.07 4.84
CA GLY A 122 -8.11 12.67 3.65
C GLY A 122 -7.83 11.24 3.19
N ALA A 123 -7.28 10.38 4.06
CA ALA A 123 -6.96 9.00 3.73
C ALA A 123 -8.18 8.24 3.20
N GLY A 124 -7.93 7.38 2.22
CA GLY A 124 -8.93 6.56 1.57
C GLY A 124 -8.43 5.15 1.31
N GLN A 125 -8.53 4.71 0.06
CA GLN A 125 -8.14 3.36 -0.33
C GLN A 125 -6.67 3.09 0.04
N MET A 126 -6.42 1.92 0.61
CA MET A 126 -5.06 1.42 0.82
C MET A 126 -4.74 0.35 -0.21
N ARG A 127 -3.45 0.26 -0.54
CA ARG A 127 -2.85 -0.81 -1.34
C ARG A 127 -1.68 -1.37 -0.57
N LEU A 128 -1.65 -2.69 -0.45
CA LEU A 128 -0.58 -3.40 0.23
C LEU A 128 0.12 -4.32 -0.77
N GLU A 129 1.41 -4.09 -0.96
CA GLU A 129 2.27 -4.84 -1.86
C GLU A 129 3.49 -5.32 -1.08
N GLY A 130 3.38 -6.50 -0.45
CA GLY A 130 4.40 -7.02 0.46
C GLY A 130 4.62 -6.10 1.66
N ASP A 131 5.78 -5.46 1.70
CA ASP A 131 6.16 -4.51 2.76
C ASP A 131 5.99 -3.04 2.34
N ARG A 132 5.25 -2.78 1.27
CA ARG A 132 4.90 -1.43 0.82
C ARG A 132 3.41 -1.17 1.04
N LEU A 133 3.09 -0.16 1.83
CA LEU A 133 1.73 0.33 2.05
C LEU A 133 1.57 1.67 1.35
N SER A 134 0.59 1.80 0.46
CA SER A 134 0.24 3.07 -0.18
C SER A 134 -1.19 3.46 0.16
N ILE A 135 -1.42 4.74 0.46
CA ILE A 135 -2.73 5.28 0.81
C ILE A 135 -3.08 6.40 -0.17
N LEU A 136 -4.28 6.31 -0.72
CA LEU A 136 -4.85 7.29 -1.63
C LEU A 136 -5.51 8.43 -0.84
N THR A 137 -5.46 9.64 -1.38
CA THR A 137 -6.13 10.82 -0.82
C THR A 137 -6.82 11.60 -1.94
N GLY A 138 -8.15 11.62 -1.95
CA GLY A 138 -8.92 12.16 -3.08
C GLY A 138 -8.60 11.43 -4.38
N GLU A 139 -8.28 12.18 -5.44
CA GLU A 139 -7.86 11.62 -6.74
C GLU A 139 -6.36 11.28 -6.79
N ARG A 140 -5.59 11.64 -5.75
CA ARG A 140 -4.15 11.37 -5.72
C ARG A 140 -3.91 9.92 -5.32
N ALA A 141 -3.55 9.11 -6.31
CA ALA A 141 -2.93 7.82 -6.08
C ALA A 141 -1.64 7.98 -5.26
N ASP A 142 -1.40 7.07 -4.32
CA ASP A 142 -0.15 6.96 -3.56
C ASP A 142 0.26 8.27 -2.88
N ALA A 143 -0.73 8.98 -2.33
CA ALA A 143 -0.53 10.24 -1.62
C ALA A 143 0.38 10.05 -0.38
N LEU A 144 0.29 8.89 0.27
CA LEU A 144 1.19 8.49 1.33
C LEU A 144 1.74 7.10 0.99
N VAL A 145 3.05 6.97 0.93
CA VAL A 145 3.71 5.69 0.68
C VAL A 145 4.61 5.37 1.85
N PHE A 146 4.48 4.16 2.36
CA PHE A 146 5.21 3.68 3.52
C PHE A 146 5.93 2.36 3.23
N GLN A 147 6.99 2.14 3.99
CA GLN A 147 7.71 0.88 4.09
C GLN A 147 7.42 0.25 5.46
N ARG A 148 7.19 -1.06 5.51
CA ARG A 148 7.01 -1.79 6.76
C ARG A 148 8.28 -1.66 7.61
N LYS A 149 8.11 -1.35 8.89
CA LYS A 149 9.17 -1.48 9.88
C LYS A 149 9.13 -2.90 10.47
N PRO A 150 10.30 -3.56 10.61
CA PRO A 150 10.39 -4.87 11.25
C PRO A 150 9.99 -4.83 12.74
#